data_AF-A0A418X2N2-F1
#
_entry.id   AF-A0A418X2N2-F1
#
_cell.length_a   1.000
_cell.length_b   1.000
_cell.length_c   1.000
_cell.angle_alpha   90.00
_cell.angle_beta   90.00
_cell.angle_gamma   90.00
#
_symmetry.space_group_name_H-M   'P 1'
#
loop_
_entity.id
_entity.type
_entity.pdbx_description
1 polymer ?
#
loop_
_entity_poly.entity_id
_entity_poly.type
_entity_poly.pdbx_seq_one_letter_code
_entity_poly.pdbx_strand_id
1 'polypeptide(L)' 'MPLRSGKSQETIKTNIKTLVHEYESRGRIGTSHPKSKKKAIKQAVAISMKKAGKSRSRH' A
#
# COMPACT_ATOMS: atom_id res chain seq x y z
N MET A 1 7.82 2.14 -7.40
CA MET A 1 8.37 1.40 -6.25
C MET A 1 8.25 -0.10 -6.46
N PRO A 2 9.27 -0.90 -6.13
CA PRO A 2 9.14 -2.35 -6.11
C PRO A 2 8.46 -2.80 -4.80
N LEU A 3 7.25 -3.33 -4.90
CA LEU A 3 6.57 -3.98 -3.78
C LEU A 3 7.03 -5.43 -3.68
N ARG A 4 7.28 -5.90 -2.46
CA ARG A 4 7.66 -7.29 -2.19
C ARG A 4 6.51 -8.23 -2.57
N SER A 5 6.84 -9.34 -3.22
CA SER A 5 5.94 -10.46 -3.47
C SER A 5 5.82 -11.33 -2.22
N GLY A 6 4.67 -11.98 -2.05
CA GLY A 6 4.40 -12.86 -0.91
C GLY A 6 3.12 -12.49 -0.15
N LYS A 7 2.62 -13.46 0.62
CA LYS A 7 1.32 -13.37 1.33
C LYS A 7 1.45 -13.26 2.85
N SER A 8 2.69 -13.30 3.36
CA SER A 8 2.96 -13.23 4.79
C SER A 8 2.60 -11.86 5.35
N GLN A 9 2.23 -11.81 6.63
CA GLN A 9 1.88 -10.55 7.28
C GLN A 9 3.06 -9.57 7.28
N GLU A 10 4.29 -10.06 7.40
CA GLU A 10 5.49 -9.24 7.32
C GLU A 10 5.63 -8.57 5.96
N THR A 11 5.47 -9.31 4.85
CA THR A 11 5.49 -8.75 3.49
C THR A 11 4.44 -7.65 3.32
N ILE A 12 3.23 -7.87 3.83
CA ILE A 12 2.16 -6.87 3.78
C ILE A 12 2.54 -5.62 4.59
N LYS A 13 3.07 -5.77 5.80
CA LYS A 13 3.52 -4.66 6.65
C LYS A 13 4.65 -3.88 5.98
N THR A 14 5.64 -4.56 5.38
CA THR A 14 6.73 -3.91 4.64
C THR A 14 6.16 -3.09 3.48
N ASN A 15 5.26 -3.68 2.68
CA ASN A 15 4.66 -2.98 1.54
C ASN A 15 3.86 -1.74 1.98
N ILE A 16 3.10 -1.81 3.08
CA ILE A 16 2.39 -0.66 3.64
C ILE A 16 3.38 0.44 4.04
N LYS A 17 4.45 0.08 4.78
CA LYS A 17 5.48 1.03 5.23
C LYS A 17 6.14 1.73 4.05
N THR A 18 6.50 0.98 3.01
CA THR A 18 7.10 1.51 1.78
C THR A 18 6.17 2.51 1.10
N LEU A 19 4.88 2.19 0.94
CA LEU A 19 3.91 3.07 0.27
C LEU A 19 3.60 4.34 1.09
N VAL A 20 3.49 4.23 2.42
CA VAL A 20 3.31 5.40 3.28
C VAL A 20 4.53 6.30 3.26
N HIS A 21 5.74 5.71 3.26
CA HIS A 21 6.97 6.47 3.15
C HIS A 21 7.09 7.21 1.80
N GLU A 22 6.63 6.61 0.70
CA GLU A 22 6.55 7.31 -0.60
C GLU A 22 5.68 8.56 -0.51
N TYR A 23 4.53 8.45 0.15
CA TYR A 23 3.64 9.58 0.37
C TYR A 23 4.28 10.64 1.26
N GLU A 24 4.95 10.26 2.33
CA GLU A 24 5.63 11.22 3.21
C GLU A 24 6.79 11.94 2.51
N SER A 25 7.50 11.25 1.61
CA SER A 25 8.62 11.81 0.86
C SER A 25 8.18 12.66 -0.34
N ARG A 26 7.13 12.26 -1.06
CA ARG A 26 6.77 12.82 -2.38
C ARG A 26 5.35 13.38 -2.47
N GLY A 27 4.55 13.24 -1.42
CA GLY A 27 3.12 13.59 -1.42
C GLY A 27 2.24 12.64 -2.26
N ARG A 28 2.78 11.51 -2.73
CA ARG A 28 2.07 10.59 -3.65
C ARG A 28 2.43 9.13 -3.42
N ILE A 29 1.52 8.25 -3.84
CA ILE A 29 1.72 6.80 -3.88
C ILE A 29 1.59 6.38 -5.34
N GLY A 30 2.71 6.05 -6.00
CA GLY A 30 2.74 5.86 -7.45
C GLY A 30 2.19 7.09 -8.20
N THR A 31 1.07 6.94 -8.90
CA THR A 31 0.38 8.02 -9.62
C THR A 31 -0.73 8.70 -8.81
N SER A 32 -1.11 8.14 -7.66
CA SER A 32 -2.17 8.69 -6.80
C SER A 32 -1.61 9.76 -5.87
N HIS A 33 -2.37 10.84 -5.67
CA HIS A 33 -2.04 11.95 -4.76
C HIS A 33 -3.09 12.03 -3.64
N PRO A 34 -2.95 11.23 -2.57
CA PRO A 34 -3.91 11.23 -1.47
C PRO A 34 -3.95 12.61 -0.80
N LYS A 35 -5.15 13.15 -0.56
CA LYS A 35 -5.31 14.46 0.12
C LYS A 35 -4.89 14.45 1.59
N SER A 36 -4.60 13.30 2.19
CA SER A 36 -4.17 13.19 3.59
C SER A 36 -3.47 11.87 3.88
N LYS A 37 -2.67 11.86 4.95
CA LYS A 37 -1.96 10.66 5.43
C LYS A 37 -2.92 9.49 5.71
N LYS A 38 -4.11 9.76 6.25
CA LYS A 38 -5.13 8.73 6.48
C LYS A 38 -5.60 8.07 5.18
N LYS A 39 -5.79 8.85 4.10
CA LYS A 39 -6.14 8.33 2.77
C LYS A 39 -4.97 7.56 2.15
N ALA A 40 -3.75 8.05 2.32
CA ALA A 40 -2.53 7.38 1.90
C ALA A 40 -2.39 5.98 2.56
N ILE A 41 -2.61 5.87 3.87
CA ILE A 41 -2.58 4.59 4.59
C ILE A 41 -3.65 3.63 4.06
N LYS A 42 -4.90 4.10 3.87
CA LYS A 42 -5.98 3.26 3.33
C LYS A 42 -5.63 2.70 1.95
N GLN A 43 -5.05 3.54 1.09
CA GLN A 43 -4.61 3.14 -0.24
C GLN A 43 -3.42 2.17 -0.19
N ALA A 44 -2.44 2.43 0.69
CA ALA A 44 -1.29 1.56 0.93
C ALA A 44 -1.70 0.15 1.37
N VAL A 45 -2.67 0.05 2.29
CA VAL A 45 -3.24 -1.23 2.72
C VAL A 45 -3.93 -1.94 1.57
N ALA A 46 -4.77 -1.24 0.79
CA ALA A 46 -5.48 -1.84 -0.35
C ALA A 46 -4.52 -2.40 -1.40
N ILE A 47 -3.48 -1.62 -1.76
CA ILE A 47 -2.45 -2.05 -2.72
C ILE A 47 -1.68 -3.26 -2.19
N SER A 48 -1.28 -3.24 -0.91
CA SER A 48 -0.51 -4.32 -0.29
C SER A 48 -1.31 -5.63 -0.21
N MET A 49 -2.60 -5.54 0.14
CA MET A 49 -3.52 -6.69 0.14
C MET A 49 -3.75 -7.24 -1.27
N LYS A 50 -3.95 -6.37 -2.26
CA LYS A 50 -4.06 -6.77 -3.68
C LYS A 50 -2.79 -7.48 -4.15
N LYS A 51 -1.61 -6.95 -3.82
CA LYS A 51 -0.30 -7.55 -4.17
C LYS A 51 -0.09 -8.92 -3.50
N ALA A 52 -0.60 -9.10 -2.29
CA ALA A 52 -0.58 -10.37 -1.57
C ALA A 52 -1.59 -11.40 -2.10
N GLY A 53 -2.36 -11.08 -3.15
CA GLY A 53 -3.44 -11.94 -3.64
C GLY A 53 -4.56 -12.14 -2.61
N LYS A 54 -4.64 -11.25 -1.60
CA LYS A 54 -5.71 -11.18 -0.60
C LYS A 54 -6.61 -10.01 -0.97
N SER A 55 -7.16 -10.00 -2.17
CA SER A 55 -8.33 -9.14 -2.43
C SER A 55 -9.48 -9.72 -1.62
N ARG A 56 -10.10 -8.93 -0.73
CA ARG A 56 -11.45 -9.25 -0.27
C ARG A 56 -12.32 -9.25 -1.53
N SER A 57 -12.64 -10.44 -2.04
CA SER A 57 -13.67 -10.61 -3.05
C SER A 57 -14.93 -9.96 -2.48
N ARG A 58 -15.44 -8.94 -3.16
CA ARG A 58 -16.80 -8.46 -2.94
C ARG A 58 -17.64 -9.34 -3.89
N HIS A 59 -18.13 -10.46 -3.38
CA HIS A 59 -19.32 -11.09 -3.94
C HIS A 59 -20.54 -10.29 -3.47
#